data_AF-A0A7C3H5I2-F1
#
_entry.id   AF-A0A7C3H5I2-F1
#
_cell.length_a   1.000
_cell.length_b   1.000
_cell.length_c   1.000
_cell.angle_alpha   90.00
_cell.angle_beta   90.00
_cell.angle_gamma   90.00
#
_symmetry.space_group_name_H-M   'P 1'
#
loop_
_entity.id
_entity.type
_entity.pdbx_description
1 polymer ?
#
loop_
_entity_poly.entity_id
_entity_poly.type
_entity_poly.pdbx_seq_one_letter_code
_entity_poly.pdbx_strand_id
1 'polypeptide(L)'
;MRPGQSGYRKASPKNQVSPRIGIAFPISATAVFHTSYGHFFQIPSYEYLYVNPRFAVAPGGLHTLMGNADLKPQSTVIYEIGYQQELFGQASIDVTGYYKDVRNLLGTRIYETYVLGDRYARYENRDYGNIRGITFSFYKRPTADHLSLSLNYTYQIAEGNASDPNHEFYNQQSDPPRKSNIQVVPLNWDQRHTVNLSLTYHDPRTIGLGLIGQFQSGLPYTPAIQSQETTFENSGRKPFNYTVDLRLFKEFRFGRVRYNVFLKVYNLFDRKNELEVYSDTGRAGYSLVSHYIGQRREDVNTLAEWLKRPDFYSEPRRVLIGVDVEM
;
A
#
# COMPACT_ATOMS: atom_id res chain seq x y z
N MET A 1 2.80 21.24 -38.45
CA MET A 1 2.76 22.53 -37.70
C MET A 1 2.79 23.68 -38.70
N ARG A 2 2.02 24.75 -38.49
CA ARG A 2 2.18 25.99 -39.27
C ARG A 2 3.43 26.74 -38.78
N PRO A 3 4.22 27.39 -39.65
CA PRO A 3 5.38 28.17 -39.22
C PRO A 3 4.94 29.30 -38.26
N GLY A 4 5.57 29.41 -37.09
CA GLY A 4 5.36 30.52 -36.14
C GLY A 4 4.57 30.23 -34.86
N GLN A 5 4.08 28.99 -34.64
CA GLN A 5 3.56 28.62 -33.31
C GLN A 5 4.69 28.07 -32.43
N SER A 6 4.87 28.64 -31.25
CA SER A 6 5.70 28.06 -30.20
C SER A 6 5.22 26.62 -29.94
N GLY A 7 6.12 25.64 -30.01
CA GLY A 7 5.81 24.23 -29.73
C GLY A 7 5.42 23.96 -28.26
N TYR A 8 5.45 25.00 -27.43
CA TYR A 8 5.13 24.94 -26.01
C TYR A 8 3.72 25.48 -25.74
N ARG A 9 2.92 24.69 -25.02
CA ARG A 9 1.64 25.14 -24.47
C ARG A 9 1.83 25.56 -23.02
N LYS A 10 1.41 26.78 -22.68
CA LYS A 10 1.42 27.25 -21.28
C LYS A 10 0.45 26.39 -20.45
N ALA A 11 0.92 25.87 -19.33
CA ALA A 11 0.08 25.15 -18.38
C ALA A 11 -1.01 26.09 -17.83
N SER A 12 -2.22 25.56 -17.68
CA SER A 12 -3.35 26.33 -17.17
C SER A 12 -3.32 26.38 -15.63
N PRO A 13 -3.60 27.55 -15.00
CA PRO A 13 -3.77 27.62 -13.55
C PRO A 13 -4.86 26.64 -13.08
N LYS A 14 -4.60 25.93 -11.98
CA LYS A 14 -5.56 25.00 -11.37
C LYS A 14 -6.05 25.60 -10.06
N ASN A 15 -7.33 25.94 -10.01
CA ASN A 15 -7.99 26.44 -8.81
C ASN A 15 -8.98 25.39 -8.30
N GLN A 16 -9.09 25.25 -6.97
CA GLN A 16 -9.90 24.20 -6.36
C GLN A 16 -10.47 24.67 -5.03
N VAL A 17 -11.72 24.30 -4.75
CA VAL A 17 -12.38 24.50 -3.46
C VAL A 17 -12.54 23.14 -2.78
N SER A 18 -12.19 23.06 -1.50
CA SER A 18 -12.15 21.81 -0.73
C SER A 18 -13.08 21.89 0.49
N PRO A 19 -14.41 21.83 0.32
CA PRO A 19 -15.32 21.85 1.44
C PRO A 19 -15.10 20.63 2.33
N ARG A 20 -15.17 20.84 3.65
CA ARG A 20 -15.09 19.79 4.66
C ARG A 20 -16.15 20.06 5.71
N ILE A 21 -17.05 19.11 5.88
CA ILE A 21 -18.17 19.19 6.80
C ILE A 21 -18.12 17.93 7.65
N GLY A 22 -18.03 18.11 8.96
CA GLY A 22 -18.12 17.03 9.93
C GLY A 22 -19.25 17.35 10.90
N ILE A 23 -20.10 16.37 11.16
CA ILE A 23 -21.18 16.46 12.15
C ILE A 23 -20.96 15.34 13.15
N ALA A 24 -20.88 15.68 14.43
CA ALA A 24 -20.86 14.70 15.51
C ALA A 24 -22.00 15.02 16.47
N PHE A 25 -22.81 14.02 16.79
CA PHE A 25 -23.89 14.14 17.76
C PHE A 25 -23.71 13.10 18.87
N PRO A 26 -23.67 13.54 20.15
CA PRO A 26 -23.74 12.62 21.27
C PRO A 26 -25.14 12.04 21.35
N ILE A 27 -25.27 10.72 21.21
CA ILE A 27 -26.53 9.99 21.41
C ILE A 27 -26.79 9.83 22.92
N SER A 28 -25.73 9.68 23.71
CA SER A 28 -25.79 9.59 25.18
C SER A 28 -24.48 10.12 25.80
N ALA A 29 -24.35 10.04 27.12
CA ALA A 29 -23.10 10.35 27.82
C ALA A 29 -21.92 9.44 27.41
N THR A 30 -22.19 8.28 26.81
CA THR A 30 -21.20 7.26 26.45
C THR A 30 -21.22 6.89 24.96
N ALA A 31 -22.05 7.55 24.15
CA ALA A 31 -22.27 7.19 22.75
C ALA A 31 -22.21 8.42 21.86
N VAL A 32 -21.41 8.37 20.80
CA VAL A 32 -21.29 9.44 19.80
C VAL A 32 -21.44 8.83 18.42
N PHE A 33 -22.28 9.45 17.60
CA PHE A 33 -22.29 9.21 16.17
C PHE A 33 -21.59 10.37 15.49
N HIS A 34 -20.78 10.07 14.49
CA HIS A 34 -20.13 11.08 13.67
C HIS A 34 -20.28 10.74 12.19
N THR A 35 -20.41 11.77 11.38
CA THR A 35 -20.35 11.66 9.93
C THR A 35 -19.49 12.78 9.39
N SER A 36 -18.70 12.45 8.37
CA SER A 36 -17.82 13.41 7.71
C SER A 36 -18.01 13.34 6.20
N TYR A 37 -17.90 14.50 5.56
CA TYR A 37 -17.87 14.66 4.13
C TYR A 37 -16.77 15.66 3.79
N GLY A 38 -15.83 15.27 2.93
CA GLY A 38 -14.70 16.14 2.61
C GLY A 38 -14.17 15.94 1.21
N HIS A 39 -13.73 17.04 0.61
CA HIS A 39 -12.96 17.03 -0.63
C HIS A 39 -11.48 17.20 -0.29
N PHE A 40 -10.66 16.34 -0.87
CA PHE A 40 -9.23 16.28 -0.68
C PHE A 40 -8.53 16.26 -2.02
N PHE A 41 -7.36 16.89 -2.09
CA PHE A 41 -6.60 16.98 -3.32
C PHE A 41 -5.14 16.72 -3.05
N GLN A 42 -4.51 16.02 -3.99
CA GLN A 42 -3.10 15.76 -3.96
C GLN A 42 -2.48 16.31 -5.24
N ILE A 43 -1.47 17.16 -5.08
CA ILE A 43 -0.70 17.68 -6.20
C ILE A 43 0.08 16.50 -6.81
N PRO A 44 0.11 16.35 -8.15
CA PRO A 44 0.89 15.30 -8.79
C PRO A 44 2.37 15.45 -8.45
N SER A 45 3.08 14.34 -8.26
CA SER A 45 4.52 14.38 -8.02
C SER A 45 5.24 15.10 -9.17
N TYR A 46 6.23 15.95 -8.83
CA TYR A 46 6.98 16.73 -9.81
C TYR A 46 7.65 15.89 -10.89
N GLU A 47 8.02 14.65 -10.58
CA GLU A 47 8.56 13.70 -11.54
C GLU A 47 7.65 13.56 -12.77
N TYR A 48 6.35 13.32 -12.59
CA TYR A 48 5.38 13.18 -13.68
C TYR A 48 5.14 14.48 -14.47
N LEU A 49 5.46 15.63 -13.88
CA LEU A 49 5.37 16.92 -14.58
C LEU A 49 6.58 17.14 -15.49
N TYR A 50 7.76 16.69 -15.05
CA TYR A 50 9.06 17.05 -15.65
C TYR A 50 9.85 15.87 -16.25
N VAL A 51 9.29 14.66 -16.30
CA VAL A 51 9.88 13.54 -17.07
C VAL A 51 10.15 14.00 -18.50
N ASN A 52 11.37 13.77 -18.99
CA ASN A 52 11.81 14.16 -20.33
C ASN A 52 11.55 15.66 -20.63
N PRO A 53 12.21 16.59 -19.91
CA PRO A 53 11.97 18.03 -20.03
C PRO A 53 12.45 18.62 -21.37
N ARG A 54 13.24 17.84 -22.13
CA ARG A 54 13.71 18.20 -23.47
C ARG A 54 12.69 17.87 -24.55
N PHE A 55 11.58 17.21 -24.20
CA PHE A 55 10.54 16.74 -25.13
C PHE A 55 11.11 15.92 -26.30
N ALA A 56 12.18 15.16 -26.05
CA ALA A 56 12.86 14.37 -27.07
C ALA A 56 12.13 13.03 -27.25
N VAL A 57 11.70 12.72 -28.46
CA VAL A 57 11.09 11.43 -28.79
C VAL A 57 12.16 10.54 -29.41
N ALA A 58 12.39 9.38 -28.79
CA ALA A 58 13.30 8.38 -29.32
C ALA A 58 12.69 7.71 -30.57
N PRO A 59 13.46 7.53 -31.65
CA PRO A 59 12.98 6.89 -32.86
C PRO A 59 12.82 5.37 -32.69
N GLY A 60 11.99 4.75 -33.54
CA GLY A 60 11.86 3.30 -33.62
C GLY A 60 10.74 2.69 -32.77
N GLY A 61 9.65 3.43 -32.53
CA GLY A 61 8.45 2.91 -31.87
C GLY A 61 8.08 3.65 -30.58
N LEU A 62 7.52 2.92 -29.61
CA LEU A 62 7.10 3.46 -28.31
C LEU A 62 8.17 3.22 -27.26
N HIS A 63 9.09 4.18 -27.10
CA HIS A 63 10.20 4.08 -26.13
C HIS A 63 10.27 5.27 -25.17
N THR A 64 9.44 6.28 -25.41
CA THR A 64 9.54 7.56 -24.71
C THR A 64 8.33 7.77 -23.81
N LEU A 65 8.60 8.01 -22.52
CA LEU A 65 7.66 8.61 -21.57
C LEU A 65 7.90 10.12 -21.49
N MET A 66 6.80 10.87 -21.38
CA MET A 66 6.81 12.32 -21.41
C MET A 66 5.97 12.88 -20.27
N GLY A 67 6.57 13.81 -19.54
CA GLY A 67 5.90 14.56 -18.49
C GLY A 67 4.79 15.45 -19.03
N ASN A 68 3.90 15.87 -18.13
CA ASN A 68 2.84 16.80 -18.47
C ASN A 68 2.69 17.87 -17.38
N ALA A 69 3.18 19.07 -17.66
CA ALA A 69 3.08 20.21 -16.75
C ALA A 69 1.65 20.73 -16.56
N ASP A 70 0.67 20.27 -17.35
CA ASP A 70 -0.74 20.66 -17.26
C ASP A 70 -1.61 19.64 -16.50
N LEU A 71 -0.98 18.67 -15.81
CA LEU A 71 -1.69 17.70 -14.97
C LEU A 71 -2.56 18.38 -13.91
N LYS A 72 -3.76 17.84 -13.73
CA LYS A 72 -4.69 18.21 -12.68
C LYS A 72 -4.31 17.50 -11.37
N PRO A 73 -4.54 18.13 -10.22
CA PRO A 73 -4.50 17.43 -8.94
C PRO A 73 -5.45 16.24 -8.91
N GLN A 74 -5.01 15.16 -8.25
CA GLN A 74 -5.88 14.06 -7.89
C GLN A 74 -6.95 14.58 -6.94
N SER A 75 -8.20 14.19 -7.17
CA SER A 75 -9.35 14.58 -6.36
C SER A 75 -9.86 13.36 -5.62
N THR A 76 -10.11 13.49 -4.33
CA THR A 76 -10.72 12.44 -3.52
C THR A 76 -11.86 13.01 -2.71
N VAL A 77 -13.06 12.49 -2.94
CA VAL A 77 -14.24 12.81 -2.13
C VAL A 77 -14.43 11.67 -1.14
N ILE A 78 -14.43 12.01 0.15
CA ILE A 78 -14.53 11.03 1.24
C ILE A 78 -15.85 11.25 1.96
N TYR A 79 -16.57 10.15 2.17
CA TYR A 79 -17.76 10.05 2.99
C TYR A 79 -17.46 9.08 4.13
N GLU A 80 -17.70 9.48 5.37
CA GLU A 80 -17.52 8.63 6.54
C GLU A 80 -18.76 8.70 7.43
N ILE A 81 -19.07 7.57 8.03
CA ILE A 81 -20.13 7.42 9.01
C ILE A 81 -19.59 6.48 10.08
N GLY A 82 -19.64 6.92 11.33
CA GLY A 82 -19.10 6.15 12.44
C GLY A 82 -19.92 6.28 13.70
N TYR A 83 -19.74 5.28 14.54
CA TYR A 83 -20.40 5.12 15.81
C TYR A 83 -19.36 4.69 16.83
N GLN A 84 -19.26 5.48 17.89
CA GLN A 84 -18.36 5.26 19.01
C GLN A 84 -19.19 5.04 20.28
N GLN A 85 -18.84 3.99 21.02
CA GLN A 85 -19.51 3.62 22.27
C GLN A 85 -18.47 3.30 23.34
N GLU A 86 -18.57 3.96 24.48
CA GLU A 86 -17.86 3.59 25.69
C GLU A 86 -18.59 2.43 26.39
N LEU A 87 -17.81 1.45 26.86
CA LEU A 87 -18.25 0.26 27.55
C LEU A 87 -17.64 0.23 28.95
N PHE A 88 -18.52 0.18 29.96
CA PHE A 88 -18.17 -0.06 31.37
C PHE A 88 -17.11 0.91 31.95
N GLY A 89 -16.97 2.14 31.44
CA GLY A 89 -15.98 3.08 31.99
C GLY A 89 -14.52 2.73 31.67
N GLN A 90 -14.25 1.71 30.84
CA GLN A 90 -12.89 1.17 30.68
C GLN A 90 -12.55 0.70 29.27
N ALA A 91 -13.55 0.51 28.42
CA ALA A 91 -13.35 0.11 27.03
C ALA A 91 -14.13 1.04 26.10
N SER A 92 -13.72 1.08 24.84
CA SER A 92 -14.39 1.82 23.78
C SER A 92 -14.40 0.97 22.51
N ILE A 93 -15.55 0.98 21.83
CA ILE A 93 -15.71 0.46 20.49
C ILE A 93 -15.94 1.64 19.54
N ASP A 94 -15.27 1.61 18.40
CA ASP A 94 -15.50 2.49 17.27
C ASP A 94 -15.75 1.63 16.03
N VAL A 95 -16.85 1.92 15.33
CA VAL A 95 -17.13 1.32 14.02
C VAL A 95 -17.36 2.44 13.04
N THR A 96 -16.50 2.52 12.02
CA THR A 96 -16.60 3.56 10.99
C THR A 96 -16.63 2.92 9.60
N GLY A 97 -17.71 3.18 8.87
CA GLY A 97 -17.82 2.90 7.44
C GLY A 97 -17.34 4.10 6.63
N TYR A 98 -16.59 3.85 5.57
CA TYR A 98 -16.12 4.91 4.68
C TYR A 98 -16.25 4.54 3.21
N TYR A 99 -16.43 5.56 2.39
CA TYR A 99 -16.45 5.48 0.94
C TYR A 99 -15.63 6.64 0.36
N LYS A 100 -14.70 6.33 -0.53
CA LYS A 100 -13.80 7.28 -1.18
C LYS A 100 -13.96 7.14 -2.69
N ASP A 101 -14.33 8.24 -3.34
CA ASP A 101 -14.32 8.38 -4.79
C ASP A 101 -13.07 9.15 -5.21
N VAL A 102 -12.16 8.48 -5.92
CA VAL A 102 -10.89 9.03 -6.38
C VAL A 102 -10.96 9.29 -7.88
N ARG A 103 -10.69 10.52 -8.28
CA ARG A 103 -10.71 10.97 -9.66
C ARG A 103 -9.40 11.65 -10.05
N ASN A 104 -9.19 11.76 -11.35
CA ASN A 104 -7.98 12.32 -11.94
C ASN A 104 -6.72 11.55 -11.52
N LEU A 105 -6.81 10.24 -11.35
CA LEU A 105 -5.61 9.41 -11.20
C LEU A 105 -4.77 9.54 -12.47
N LEU A 106 -3.46 9.48 -12.26
CA LEU A 106 -2.48 9.54 -13.33
C LEU A 106 -2.54 8.26 -14.14
N GLY A 107 -2.66 8.42 -15.45
CA GLY A 107 -2.45 7.38 -16.45
C GLY A 107 -1.54 7.89 -17.56
N THR A 108 -1.29 7.07 -18.56
CA THR A 108 -0.51 7.43 -19.74
C THR A 108 -1.38 7.35 -20.99
N ARG A 109 -1.16 8.27 -21.93
CA ARG A 109 -1.79 8.26 -23.25
C ARG A 109 -0.73 8.28 -24.33
N ILE A 110 -0.93 7.47 -25.34
CA ILE A 110 0.00 7.35 -26.47
C ILE A 110 -0.37 8.34 -27.56
N TYR A 111 0.66 9.00 -28.06
CA TYR A 111 0.62 9.92 -29.17
C TYR A 111 1.53 9.41 -30.28
N GLU A 112 0.99 9.35 -31.49
CA GLU A 112 1.74 9.06 -32.70
C GLU A 112 2.30 10.37 -33.26
N THR A 113 3.57 10.37 -33.65
CA THR A 113 4.19 11.53 -34.27
C THR A 113 3.94 11.55 -35.79
N TYR A 114 4.20 12.70 -36.42
CA TYR A 114 4.08 12.85 -37.87
C TYR A 114 5.12 12.05 -38.67
N VAL A 115 6.21 11.61 -38.01
CA VAL A 115 7.21 10.73 -38.61
C VAL A 115 6.73 9.29 -38.41
N LEU A 116 6.45 8.61 -39.53
CA LEU A 116 5.86 7.27 -39.57
C LEU A 116 6.59 6.29 -38.64
N GLY A 117 5.92 5.89 -37.56
CA GLY A 117 6.34 4.83 -36.64
C GLY A 117 6.72 5.29 -35.23
N ASP A 118 7.07 6.55 -35.03
CA ASP A 118 7.52 7.05 -33.72
C ASP A 118 6.34 7.42 -32.83
N ARG A 119 6.33 6.87 -31.61
CA ARG A 119 5.26 7.03 -30.63
C ARG A 119 5.83 7.42 -29.27
N TYR A 120 5.10 8.23 -28.53
CA TYR A 120 5.46 8.55 -27.15
C TYR A 120 4.24 8.46 -26.23
N ALA A 121 4.45 8.04 -24.99
CA ALA A 121 3.44 8.10 -23.96
C ALA A 121 3.59 9.40 -23.18
N ARG A 122 2.48 10.07 -22.90
CA ARG A 122 2.44 11.26 -22.04
C ARG A 122 1.52 11.02 -20.85
N TYR A 123 1.92 11.47 -19.67
CA TYR A 123 1.05 11.42 -18.49
C TYR A 123 -0.20 12.29 -18.66
N GLU A 124 -1.37 11.74 -18.35
CA GLU A 124 -2.65 12.43 -18.35
C GLU A 124 -3.52 11.96 -17.18
N ASN A 125 -4.43 12.82 -16.71
CA ASN A 125 -5.43 12.43 -15.71
C ASN A 125 -6.59 11.73 -16.41
N ARG A 126 -6.58 10.40 -16.43
CA ARG A 126 -7.62 9.59 -17.08
C ARG A 126 -8.31 8.64 -16.12
N ASP A 127 -7.58 8.21 -15.11
CA ASP A 127 -7.96 7.05 -14.31
C ASP A 127 -8.78 7.47 -13.09
N TYR A 128 -9.54 6.53 -12.55
CA TYR A 128 -10.40 6.71 -11.38
C TYR A 128 -10.42 5.44 -10.54
N GLY A 129 -10.72 5.62 -9.25
CA GLY A 129 -10.74 4.54 -8.29
C GLY A 129 -11.84 4.74 -7.26
N ASN A 130 -12.38 3.63 -6.80
CA ASN A 130 -13.33 3.57 -5.72
C ASN A 130 -12.76 2.76 -4.57
N ILE A 131 -12.85 3.30 -3.36
CA ILE A 131 -12.42 2.61 -2.15
C ILE A 131 -13.56 2.64 -1.15
N ARG A 132 -13.97 1.47 -0.67
CA ARG A 132 -14.99 1.34 0.36
C ARG A 132 -14.49 0.41 1.45
N GLY A 133 -14.86 0.67 2.69
CA GLY A 133 -14.41 -0.15 3.77
C GLY A 133 -15.11 0.13 5.09
N ILE A 134 -14.81 -0.73 6.05
CA ILE A 134 -15.28 -0.64 7.42
C ILE A 134 -14.06 -0.81 8.32
N THR A 135 -13.88 0.11 9.25
CA THR A 135 -12.93 -0.01 10.35
C THR A 135 -13.69 -0.35 11.62
N PHE A 136 -13.12 -1.26 12.39
CA PHE A 136 -13.53 -1.58 13.74
C PHE A 136 -12.33 -1.36 14.65
N SER A 137 -12.50 -0.55 15.68
CA SER A 137 -11.47 -0.32 16.69
C SER A 137 -12.04 -0.66 18.06
N PHE A 138 -11.36 -1.55 18.77
CA PHE A 138 -11.61 -1.83 20.16
C PHE A 138 -10.41 -1.38 20.96
N TYR A 139 -10.66 -0.59 22.01
CA TYR A 139 -9.63 -0.18 22.94
C TYR A 139 -10.10 -0.43 24.36
N LYS A 140 -9.20 -0.95 25.18
CA LYS A 140 -9.39 -1.13 26.61
C LYS A 140 -8.19 -0.50 27.33
N ARG A 141 -8.49 0.43 28.23
CA ARG A 141 -7.47 1.02 29.09
C ARG A 141 -7.11 0.04 30.23
N PRO A 142 -5.86 0.05 30.71
CA PRO A 142 -5.50 -0.74 31.89
C PRO A 142 -6.32 -0.28 33.10
N THR A 143 -6.86 -1.24 33.84
CA THR A 143 -7.56 -0.97 35.11
C THR A 143 -6.83 -1.68 36.25
N ALA A 144 -7.54 -2.30 37.18
CA ALA A 144 -6.93 -3.07 38.28
C ALA A 144 -6.21 -4.34 37.80
N ASP A 145 -6.48 -4.79 36.58
CA ASP A 145 -5.85 -5.97 35.98
C ASP A 145 -4.54 -5.65 35.24
N HIS A 146 -4.11 -4.39 35.21
CA HIS A 146 -2.89 -3.93 34.55
C HIS A 146 -2.85 -4.24 33.03
N LEU A 147 -4.00 -4.51 32.41
CA LEU A 147 -4.09 -4.99 31.03
C LEU A 147 -4.70 -3.94 30.08
N SER A 148 -3.88 -3.49 29.13
CA SER A 148 -4.30 -2.69 27.99
C SER A 148 -4.42 -3.56 26.73
N LEU A 149 -5.47 -3.32 25.96
CA LEU A 149 -5.73 -4.01 24.70
C LEU A 149 -6.19 -2.99 23.66
N SER A 150 -5.55 -3.01 22.49
CA SER A 150 -6.00 -2.30 21.29
C SER A 150 -6.10 -3.30 20.15
N LEU A 151 -7.27 -3.35 19.51
CA LEU A 151 -7.53 -4.18 18.34
C LEU A 151 -8.12 -3.29 17.26
N ASN A 152 -7.43 -3.17 16.14
CA ASN A 152 -7.91 -2.43 14.97
C ASN A 152 -8.07 -3.41 13.82
N TYR A 153 -9.27 -3.49 13.26
CA TYR A 153 -9.58 -4.28 12.09
C TYR A 153 -10.07 -3.36 10.97
N THR A 154 -9.54 -3.55 9.78
CA THR A 154 -9.98 -2.84 8.59
C THR A 154 -10.34 -3.86 7.53
N TYR A 155 -11.57 -3.76 7.04
CA TYR A 155 -12.00 -4.37 5.80
C TYR A 155 -12.04 -3.31 4.71
N GLN A 156 -11.37 -3.53 3.59
CA GLN A 156 -11.37 -2.57 2.47
C GLN A 156 -11.52 -3.31 1.13
N ILE A 157 -12.21 -2.68 0.19
CA ILE A 157 -12.16 -3.02 -1.22
C ILE A 157 -11.76 -1.76 -1.97
N ALA A 158 -10.65 -1.81 -2.69
CA ALA A 158 -10.12 -0.75 -3.55
C ALA A 158 -10.08 -1.24 -5.00
N GLU A 159 -10.90 -0.65 -5.85
CA GLU A 159 -11.07 -1.03 -7.26
C GLU A 159 -10.92 0.21 -8.15
N GLY A 160 -10.35 0.07 -9.34
CA GLY A 160 -10.15 1.19 -10.27
C GLY A 160 -10.00 0.70 -11.70
N ASN A 161 -9.90 1.62 -12.66
CA ASN A 161 -9.75 1.25 -14.06
C ASN A 161 -8.30 0.86 -14.44
N ALA A 162 -7.31 1.39 -13.73
CA ALA A 162 -5.90 1.01 -13.83
C ALA A 162 -5.21 1.26 -12.49
N SER A 163 -4.24 0.41 -12.12
CA SER A 163 -3.51 0.59 -10.87
C SER A 163 -2.10 1.16 -11.02
N ASP A 164 -1.52 1.08 -12.22
CA ASP A 164 -0.22 1.66 -12.56
C ASP A 164 -0.39 2.79 -13.60
N PRO A 165 0.11 4.02 -13.33
CA PRO A 165 0.11 5.10 -14.31
C PRO A 165 0.76 4.76 -15.66
N ASN A 166 1.71 3.83 -15.69
CA ASN A 166 2.42 3.38 -16.88
C ASN A 166 1.77 2.16 -17.56
N HIS A 167 0.64 1.67 -17.05
CA HIS A 167 -0.02 0.46 -17.57
C HIS A 167 -0.27 0.52 -19.09
N GLU A 168 -0.74 1.66 -19.62
CA GLU A 168 -0.96 1.83 -21.06
C GLU A 168 0.34 1.81 -21.87
N PHE A 169 1.41 2.38 -21.32
CA PHE A 169 2.72 2.36 -21.96
C PHE A 169 3.23 0.92 -22.10
N TYR A 170 3.18 0.13 -21.03
CA TYR A 170 3.61 -1.27 -21.06
C TYR A 170 2.72 -2.14 -21.95
N ASN A 171 1.41 -1.95 -21.89
CA ASN A 171 0.45 -2.68 -22.73
C ASN A 171 0.69 -2.46 -24.22
N GLN A 172 1.17 -1.29 -24.62
CA GLN A 172 1.37 -0.96 -26.04
C GLN A 172 2.80 -1.24 -26.51
N GLN A 173 3.72 -1.47 -25.57
CA GLN A 173 5.03 -2.05 -25.84
C GLN A 173 4.98 -3.58 -25.95
N SER A 174 3.97 -4.25 -25.38
CA SER A 174 3.85 -5.70 -25.51
C SER A 174 3.60 -6.12 -26.96
N ASP A 175 4.03 -7.33 -27.32
CA ASP A 175 3.79 -7.92 -28.63
C ASP A 175 2.94 -9.21 -28.49
N PRO A 176 1.68 -9.22 -28.98
CA PRO A 176 0.96 -8.10 -29.59
C PRO A 176 0.55 -7.01 -28.55
N PRO A 177 0.25 -5.78 -28.99
CA PRO A 177 -0.23 -4.72 -28.10
C PRO A 177 -1.52 -5.11 -27.37
N ARG A 178 -1.52 -4.94 -26.06
CA ARG A 178 -2.65 -5.22 -25.17
C ARG A 178 -3.61 -4.03 -25.14
N LYS A 179 -4.89 -4.34 -24.94
CA LYS A 179 -5.94 -3.33 -24.74
C LYS A 179 -6.01 -2.96 -23.26
N SER A 180 -6.34 -1.70 -22.99
CA SER A 180 -6.69 -1.20 -21.66
C SER A 180 -7.79 -2.05 -21.01
N ASN A 181 -7.81 -2.09 -19.68
CA ASN A 181 -8.88 -2.75 -18.94
C ASN A 181 -10.24 -2.13 -19.32
N ILE A 182 -11.18 -2.98 -19.70
CA ILE A 182 -12.58 -2.59 -20.00
C ILE A 182 -13.48 -2.63 -18.75
N GLN A 183 -12.96 -3.12 -17.63
CA GLN A 183 -13.64 -3.27 -16.36
C GLN A 183 -12.79 -2.72 -15.21
N VAL A 184 -13.40 -2.50 -14.06
CA VAL A 184 -12.65 -2.17 -12.84
C VAL A 184 -11.91 -3.40 -12.33
N VAL A 185 -10.66 -3.20 -11.93
CA VAL A 185 -9.76 -4.20 -11.36
C VAL A 185 -9.34 -3.80 -9.95
N PRO A 186 -8.95 -4.75 -9.08
CA PRO A 186 -8.37 -4.40 -7.78
C PRO A 186 -7.15 -3.50 -7.94
N LEU A 187 -7.01 -2.49 -7.10
CA LEU A 187 -5.83 -1.64 -7.07
C LEU A 187 -4.67 -2.37 -6.37
N ASN A 188 -3.41 -2.02 -6.68
CA ASN A 188 -2.19 -2.63 -6.14
C ASN A 188 -2.15 -2.60 -4.61
N TRP A 189 -2.79 -1.60 -4.01
CA TRP A 189 -2.91 -1.41 -2.56
C TRP A 189 -4.24 -1.92 -1.98
N ASP A 190 -4.98 -2.76 -2.71
CA ASP A 190 -6.22 -3.40 -2.23
C ASP A 190 -5.95 -4.53 -1.23
N GLN A 191 -5.76 -4.15 0.03
CA GLN A 191 -5.64 -5.08 1.14
C GLN A 191 -6.99 -5.31 1.82
N ARG A 192 -7.60 -6.46 1.55
CA ARG A 192 -8.96 -6.79 2.02
C ARG A 192 -9.13 -6.81 3.52
N HIS A 193 -8.18 -7.43 4.22
CA HIS A 193 -8.22 -7.58 5.67
C HIS A 193 -6.90 -7.14 6.28
N THR A 194 -6.98 -6.20 7.22
CA THR A 194 -5.84 -5.79 8.05
C THR A 194 -6.27 -5.86 9.50
N VAL A 195 -5.52 -6.56 10.33
CA VAL A 195 -5.72 -6.65 11.78
C VAL A 195 -4.45 -6.22 12.47
N ASN A 196 -4.56 -5.25 13.38
CA ASN A 196 -3.50 -4.85 14.28
C ASN A 196 -3.95 -5.08 15.72
N LEU A 197 -3.18 -5.87 16.45
CA LEU A 197 -3.40 -6.20 17.85
C LEU A 197 -2.23 -5.66 18.66
N SER A 198 -2.51 -4.93 19.73
CA SER A 198 -1.54 -4.53 20.73
C SER A 198 -2.08 -4.91 22.11
N LEU A 199 -1.39 -5.83 22.77
CA LEU A 199 -1.68 -6.26 24.12
C LEU A 199 -0.52 -5.83 25.01
N THR A 200 -0.81 -5.10 26.07
CA THR A 200 0.20 -4.71 27.06
C THR A 200 -0.28 -5.04 28.45
N TYR A 201 0.49 -5.83 29.17
CA TYR A 201 0.35 -6.04 30.60
C TYR A 201 1.51 -5.37 31.30
N HIS A 202 1.24 -4.47 32.24
CA HIS A 202 2.29 -3.78 32.98
C HIS A 202 1.94 -3.66 34.45
N ASP A 203 2.51 -4.57 35.25
CA ASP A 203 2.50 -4.47 36.70
C ASP A 203 3.85 -3.91 37.18
N PRO A 204 3.88 -2.71 37.79
CA PRO A 204 5.09 -2.08 38.30
C PRO A 204 5.87 -2.92 39.34
N ARG A 205 5.25 -3.93 39.95
CA ARG A 205 5.89 -4.76 40.98
C ARG A 205 6.56 -6.02 40.42
N THR A 206 6.16 -6.49 39.24
CA THR A 206 6.52 -7.81 38.76
C THR A 206 7.23 -7.75 37.41
N ILE A 207 6.47 -7.60 36.33
CA ILE A 207 6.95 -7.67 34.95
C ILE A 207 6.02 -6.87 34.04
N GLY A 208 6.60 -6.34 32.97
CA GLY A 208 5.89 -5.82 31.82
C GLY A 208 5.98 -6.78 30.65
N LEU A 209 4.85 -6.99 29.97
CA LEU A 209 4.71 -7.77 28.75
C LEU A 209 4.01 -6.90 27.71
N GLY A 210 4.58 -6.82 26.51
CA GLY A 210 3.97 -6.25 25.34
C GLY A 210 3.94 -7.29 24.22
N LEU A 211 2.81 -7.42 23.55
CA LEU A 211 2.64 -8.26 22.37
C LEU A 211 1.99 -7.42 21.28
N ILE A 212 2.65 -7.37 20.11
CA ILE A 212 2.14 -6.68 18.93
C ILE A 212 1.92 -7.74 17.85
N GLY A 213 0.69 -7.92 17.42
CA GLY A 213 0.30 -8.80 16.33
C GLY A 213 -0.16 -7.99 15.13
N GLN A 214 0.34 -8.33 13.95
CA GLN A 214 -0.08 -7.76 12.68
C GLN A 214 -0.48 -8.90 11.75
N PHE A 215 -1.67 -8.82 11.17
CA PHE A 215 -2.14 -9.73 10.14
C PHE A 215 -2.65 -8.92 8.95
N GLN A 216 -2.26 -9.36 7.77
CA GLN A 216 -2.46 -8.66 6.51
C GLN A 216 -2.82 -9.68 5.44
N SER A 217 -3.99 -9.53 4.82
CA SER A 217 -4.33 -10.31 3.63
C SER A 217 -3.39 -9.95 2.48
N GLY A 218 -3.18 -10.89 1.57
CA GLY A 218 -2.33 -10.67 0.40
C GLY A 218 -2.80 -9.53 -0.49
N LEU A 219 -1.83 -8.73 -0.92
CA LEU A 219 -2.02 -7.71 -1.93
C LEU A 219 -2.28 -8.37 -3.30
N PRO A 220 -2.98 -7.68 -4.22
CA PRO A 220 -3.14 -8.17 -5.57
C PRO A 220 -1.80 -8.22 -6.33
N TYR A 221 -1.74 -9.09 -7.32
CA TYR A 221 -0.68 -9.11 -8.33
C TYR A 221 -1.26 -9.58 -9.66
N THR A 222 -0.59 -9.25 -10.77
CA THR A 222 -0.99 -9.69 -12.11
C THR A 222 -0.28 -11.00 -12.46
N PRO A 223 -1.00 -12.12 -12.62
CA PRO A 223 -0.40 -13.38 -13.01
C PRO A 223 0.07 -13.35 -14.46
N ALA A 224 1.30 -13.81 -14.71
CA ALA A 224 1.89 -13.87 -16.03
C ALA A 224 2.80 -15.07 -16.20
N ILE A 225 2.63 -15.82 -17.29
CA ILE A 225 3.47 -16.97 -17.67
C ILE A 225 4.30 -16.56 -18.89
N GLN A 226 5.61 -16.76 -18.84
CA GLN A 226 6.53 -16.32 -19.92
C GLN A 226 6.37 -14.82 -20.27
N SER A 227 6.09 -13.98 -19.27
CA SER A 227 5.80 -12.54 -19.42
C SER A 227 4.51 -12.22 -20.20
N GLN A 228 3.70 -13.23 -20.50
CA GLN A 228 2.35 -13.07 -21.02
C GLN A 228 1.36 -13.16 -19.86
N GLU A 229 0.62 -12.07 -19.65
CA GLU A 229 -0.45 -12.05 -18.65
C GLU A 229 -1.51 -13.09 -19.02
N THR A 230 -1.90 -13.90 -18.05
CA THR A 230 -2.87 -14.98 -18.27
C THR A 230 -4.30 -14.51 -18.09
N THR A 231 -4.49 -13.32 -17.52
CA THR A 231 -5.78 -12.76 -17.08
C THR A 231 -5.63 -11.26 -16.86
N PHE A 232 -6.68 -10.61 -16.34
CA PHE A 232 -6.72 -9.18 -16.04
C PHE A 232 -5.67 -8.76 -14.99
N GLU A 233 -5.30 -7.48 -15.03
CA GLU A 233 -4.48 -6.82 -14.02
C GLU A 233 -5.00 -7.14 -12.61
N ASN A 234 -4.09 -7.44 -11.68
CA ASN A 234 -4.40 -7.65 -10.26
C ASN A 234 -5.47 -8.71 -9.94
N SER A 235 -5.60 -9.70 -10.82
CA SER A 235 -6.53 -10.82 -10.64
C SER A 235 -6.03 -11.89 -9.66
N GLY A 236 -4.72 -11.99 -9.44
CA GLY A 236 -4.10 -12.86 -8.44
C GLY A 236 -3.96 -12.15 -7.09
N ARG A 237 -3.81 -12.92 -6.00
CA ARG A 237 -3.44 -12.37 -4.69
C ARG A 237 -2.23 -13.09 -4.12
N LYS A 238 -1.31 -12.29 -3.56
CA LYS A 238 -0.15 -12.79 -2.81
C LYS A 238 -0.64 -13.61 -1.59
N PRO A 239 0.21 -14.45 -0.98
CA PRO A 239 -0.10 -15.06 0.31
C PRO A 239 -0.35 -14.02 1.41
N PHE A 240 -1.11 -14.40 2.43
CA PHE A 240 -1.29 -13.55 3.61
C PHE A 240 0.00 -13.50 4.45
N ASN A 241 0.20 -12.37 5.12
CA ASN A 241 1.34 -12.13 5.98
C ASN A 241 0.86 -11.94 7.41
N TYR A 242 1.62 -12.48 8.37
CA TYR A 242 1.42 -12.18 9.78
C TYR A 242 2.74 -12.17 10.55
N THR A 243 2.81 -11.27 11.52
CA THR A 243 3.97 -11.12 12.39
C THR A 243 3.47 -10.92 13.81
N VAL A 244 4.17 -11.54 14.76
CA VAL A 244 3.93 -11.33 16.18
C VAL A 244 5.25 -10.99 16.84
N ASP A 245 5.28 -9.84 17.49
CA ASP A 245 6.44 -9.35 18.22
C ASP A 245 6.13 -9.36 19.72
N LEU A 246 7.13 -9.73 20.52
CA LEU A 246 7.05 -9.82 21.97
C LEU A 246 8.07 -8.90 22.60
N ARG A 247 7.67 -8.19 23.65
CA ARG A 247 8.57 -7.48 24.57
C ARG A 247 8.28 -7.96 25.99
N LEU A 248 9.29 -8.45 26.68
CA LEU A 248 9.26 -8.71 28.11
C LEU A 248 10.23 -7.74 28.78
N PHE A 249 9.85 -7.14 29.89
CA PHE A 249 10.75 -6.27 30.63
C PHE A 249 10.47 -6.30 32.12
N LYS A 250 11.51 -6.06 32.92
CA LYS A 250 11.41 -5.98 34.37
C LYS A 250 12.15 -4.74 34.85
N GLU A 251 11.43 -3.89 35.55
CA GLU A 251 11.97 -2.73 36.23
C GLU A 251 12.30 -3.08 37.68
N PHE A 252 13.47 -2.65 38.14
CA PHE A 252 13.81 -2.69 39.56
C PHE A 252 14.68 -1.49 39.93
N ARG A 253 14.56 -1.07 41.18
CA ARG A 253 15.34 0.03 41.74
C ARG A 253 16.45 -0.56 42.61
N PHE A 254 17.67 -0.05 42.43
CA PHE A 254 18.78 -0.34 43.31
C PHE A 254 19.41 0.99 43.74
N GLY A 255 19.18 1.38 45.00
CA GLY A 255 19.51 2.72 45.48
C GLY A 255 18.68 3.80 44.79
N ARG A 256 19.35 4.81 44.22
CA ARG A 256 18.71 5.91 43.46
C ARG A 256 18.54 5.58 41.97
N VAL A 257 19.17 4.51 41.49
CA VAL A 257 19.21 4.14 40.08
C VAL A 257 18.07 3.18 39.75
N ARG A 258 17.40 3.41 38.61
CA ARG A 258 16.38 2.51 38.05
C ARG A 258 16.98 1.72 36.88
N TYR A 259 16.84 0.40 36.95
CA TYR A 259 17.25 -0.51 35.90
C TYR A 259 16.01 -1.10 35.23
N ASN A 260 16.00 -1.14 33.91
CA ASN A 260 14.98 -1.78 33.09
C ASN A 260 15.64 -2.83 32.20
N VAL A 261 15.55 -4.09 32.61
CA VAL A 261 16.06 -5.22 31.81
C VAL A 261 14.96 -5.68 30.87
N PHE A 262 15.24 -5.73 29.57
CA PHE A 262 14.25 -6.12 28.57
C PHE A 262 14.76 -7.17 27.58
N LEU A 263 13.81 -7.93 27.07
CA LEU A 263 13.92 -8.88 25.97
C LEU A 263 12.89 -8.49 24.91
N LYS A 264 13.34 -8.24 23.68
CA LYS A 264 12.47 -8.05 22.51
C LYS A 264 12.69 -9.21 21.55
N VAL A 265 11.62 -9.84 21.13
CA VAL A 265 11.62 -10.89 20.11
C VAL A 265 10.75 -10.40 18.96
N TYR A 266 11.38 -10.04 17.85
CA TYR A 266 10.70 -9.74 16.60
C TYR A 266 10.45 -11.03 15.83
N ASN A 267 9.29 -11.15 15.20
CA ASN A 267 8.86 -12.35 14.48
C ASN A 267 9.00 -13.60 15.36
N LEU A 268 8.26 -13.63 16.47
CA LEU A 268 8.30 -14.67 17.51
C LEU A 268 8.17 -16.09 16.94
N PHE A 269 7.34 -16.26 15.92
CA PHE A 269 7.07 -17.54 15.25
C PHE A 269 8.02 -17.86 14.08
N ASP A 270 8.98 -16.97 13.77
CA ASP A 270 9.95 -17.15 12.69
C ASP A 270 9.28 -17.40 11.32
N ARG A 271 8.15 -16.72 11.11
CA ARG A 271 7.36 -16.84 9.89
C ARG A 271 8.11 -16.15 8.75
N LYS A 272 8.28 -16.87 7.64
CA LYS A 272 8.76 -16.30 6.37
C LYS A 272 7.57 -15.76 5.58
N ASN A 273 7.24 -14.49 5.78
CA ASN A 273 6.17 -13.83 5.04
C ASN A 273 6.63 -13.55 3.60
N GLU A 274 5.78 -13.81 2.61
CA GLU A 274 6.11 -13.62 1.19
C GLU A 274 5.77 -12.16 0.81
N LEU A 275 6.79 -11.29 0.79
CA LEU A 275 6.64 -9.86 0.47
C LEU A 275 6.46 -9.65 -1.04
N GLU A 276 7.27 -10.37 -1.81
CA GLU A 276 7.20 -10.42 -3.26
C GLU A 276 6.99 -11.85 -3.75
N VAL A 277 6.38 -11.98 -4.92
CA VAL A 277 6.05 -13.25 -5.53
C VAL A 277 6.42 -13.24 -7.00
N TYR A 278 6.74 -14.41 -7.54
CA TYR A 278 6.82 -14.55 -8.99
C TYR A 278 5.43 -14.47 -9.60
N SER A 279 5.30 -13.76 -10.72
CA SER A 279 4.01 -13.57 -11.41
C SER A 279 3.43 -14.87 -11.98
N ASP A 280 4.26 -15.88 -12.22
CA ASP A 280 3.84 -17.15 -12.81
C ASP A 280 3.26 -18.13 -11.79
N THR A 281 3.74 -18.10 -10.54
CA THR A 281 3.32 -19.02 -9.47
C THR A 281 2.53 -18.34 -8.37
N GLY A 282 2.65 -17.02 -8.22
CA GLY A 282 2.12 -16.29 -7.07
C GLY A 282 2.81 -16.63 -5.76
N ARG A 283 4.00 -17.25 -5.80
CA ARG A 283 4.80 -17.64 -4.65
C ARG A 283 6.20 -17.07 -4.72
N ALA A 284 6.82 -16.86 -3.57
CA ALA A 284 8.20 -16.42 -3.46
C ALA A 284 9.22 -17.54 -3.72
N GLY A 285 8.84 -18.79 -3.46
CA GLY A 285 9.79 -19.90 -3.32
C GLY A 285 10.21 -20.58 -4.62
N TYR A 286 9.45 -20.40 -5.70
CA TYR A 286 9.74 -21.04 -6.99
C TYR A 286 9.03 -20.30 -8.14
N SER A 287 9.57 -20.47 -9.34
CA SER A 287 9.04 -19.96 -10.60
C SER A 287 8.99 -21.09 -11.63
N LEU A 288 8.04 -21.01 -12.56
CA LEU A 288 7.92 -21.92 -13.70
C LEU A 288 9.01 -21.68 -14.76
N VAL A 289 9.75 -20.57 -14.68
CA VAL A 289 10.86 -20.25 -15.61
C VAL A 289 11.88 -21.39 -15.72
N SER A 290 12.10 -22.15 -14.66
CA SER A 290 13.01 -23.32 -14.68
C SER A 290 12.58 -24.45 -15.62
N HIS A 291 11.31 -24.49 -16.03
CA HIS A 291 10.80 -25.49 -16.99
C HIS A 291 11.02 -25.07 -18.44
N TYR A 292 11.24 -23.78 -18.69
CA TYR A 292 11.38 -23.21 -20.04
C TYR A 292 12.82 -22.81 -20.37
N ILE A 293 13.64 -22.56 -19.36
CA ILE A 293 15.04 -22.18 -19.52
C ILE A 293 15.93 -23.32 -19.00
N GLY A 294 16.78 -23.85 -19.88
CA GLY A 294 17.79 -24.84 -19.51
C GLY A 294 18.86 -24.25 -18.60
N GLN A 295 19.39 -25.06 -17.69
CA GLN A 295 20.48 -24.66 -16.80
C GLN A 295 21.73 -24.34 -17.64
N ARG A 296 22.22 -23.09 -17.54
CA ARG A 296 23.51 -22.72 -18.13
C ARG A 296 24.64 -23.32 -17.29
N ARG A 297 25.60 -23.96 -17.96
CA ARG A 297 26.66 -24.76 -17.32
C ARG A 297 27.79 -23.92 -16.68
N GLU A 298 27.82 -22.61 -16.90
CA GLU A 298 28.94 -21.73 -16.51
C GLU A 298 28.62 -20.78 -15.33
N ASP A 299 27.43 -20.88 -14.73
CA ASP A 299 27.04 -20.00 -13.62
C ASP A 299 27.41 -20.59 -12.25
N VAL A 300 27.78 -19.70 -11.31
CA VAL A 300 28.18 -20.06 -9.93
C VAL A 300 27.03 -20.72 -9.15
N ASN A 301 25.79 -20.38 -9.47
CA ASN A 301 24.58 -20.93 -8.84
C ASN A 301 23.75 -21.71 -9.86
N THR A 302 23.08 -22.77 -9.42
CA THR A 302 22.05 -23.43 -10.24
C THR A 302 20.87 -22.49 -10.46
N LEU A 303 20.08 -22.69 -11.54
CA LEU A 303 18.87 -21.90 -11.79
C LEU A 303 17.88 -21.99 -10.62
N ALA A 304 17.77 -23.16 -9.98
CA ALA A 304 16.92 -23.35 -8.81
C ALA A 304 17.41 -22.57 -7.58
N GLU A 305 18.73 -22.40 -7.40
CA GLU A 305 19.29 -21.57 -6.33
C GLU A 305 19.15 -20.09 -6.63
N TRP A 306 19.35 -19.67 -7.88
CA TRP A 306 19.15 -18.28 -8.30
C TRP A 306 17.70 -17.82 -8.09
N LEU A 307 16.73 -18.71 -8.33
CA LEU A 307 15.31 -18.42 -8.09
C LEU A 307 14.94 -18.38 -6.60
N LYS A 308 15.80 -18.86 -5.69
CA LYS A 308 15.60 -18.67 -4.25
C LYS A 308 16.07 -17.28 -3.86
N ARG A 309 15.13 -16.34 -3.81
CA ARG A 309 15.36 -14.94 -3.48
C ARG A 309 15.07 -14.64 -2.01
N PRO A 310 16.08 -14.43 -1.16
CA PRO A 310 15.86 -14.09 0.25
C PRO A 310 15.15 -12.75 0.41
N ASP A 311 15.35 -11.82 -0.53
CA ASP A 311 14.70 -10.51 -0.62
C ASP A 311 13.19 -10.57 -0.84
N PHE A 312 12.65 -11.73 -1.23
CA PHE A 312 11.21 -11.95 -1.35
C PHE A 312 10.54 -12.25 0.00
N TYR A 313 11.32 -12.52 1.03
CA TYR A 313 10.81 -12.90 2.35
C TYR A 313 11.04 -11.81 3.39
N SER A 314 10.18 -11.76 4.41
CA SER A 314 10.41 -10.93 5.58
C SER A 314 11.65 -11.36 6.38
N GLU A 315 12.17 -10.44 7.19
CA GLU A 315 13.25 -10.74 8.12
C GLU A 315 12.90 -11.95 9.02
N PRO A 316 13.88 -12.83 9.28
CA PRO A 316 13.70 -13.93 10.24
C PRO A 316 13.60 -13.40 11.66
N ARG A 317 13.33 -14.29 12.61
CA ARG A 317 13.27 -13.96 14.03
C ARG A 317 14.53 -13.24 14.52
N ARG A 318 14.34 -12.11 15.21
CA ARG A 318 15.42 -11.33 15.82
C ARG A 318 15.19 -11.16 17.30
N VAL A 319 16.17 -11.54 18.10
CA VAL A 319 16.14 -11.43 19.57
C VAL A 319 17.11 -10.34 20.01
N LEU A 320 16.60 -9.35 20.75
CA LEU A 320 17.39 -8.27 21.35
C LEU A 320 17.24 -8.33 22.87
N ILE A 321 18.36 -8.30 23.58
CA ILE A 321 18.41 -8.20 25.03
C ILE A 321 19.14 -6.91 25.36
N GLY A 322 18.61 -6.14 26.31
CA GLY A 322 19.21 -4.89 26.72
C GLY A 322 18.85 -4.49 28.14
N VAL A 323 19.56 -3.50 28.64
CA VAL A 323 19.32 -2.89 29.95
C VAL A 323 19.31 -1.38 29.75
N ASP A 324 18.21 -0.72 30.09
CA ASP A 324 18.17 0.73 30.20
C ASP A 324 18.46 1.11 31.66
N VAL A 325 19.27 2.15 31.85
CA VAL A 325 19.67 2.66 33.17
C VAL A 325 19.30 4.12 33.26
N GLU A 326 18.44 4.47 34.21
CA GLU A 326 18.07 5.85 34.54
C GLU A 326 18.64 6.21 35.91
N MET A 327 19.45 7.28 35.96
CA MET A 327 20.15 7.75 37.17
C MET A 327 19.34 8.75 37.98
#